data_AF-A0A966F8T9-F1
#
_entry.id   AF-A0A966F8T9-F1
#
_cell.length_a   1.000
_cell.length_b   1.000
_cell.length_c   1.000
_cell.angle_alpha   90.00
_cell.angle_beta   90.00
_cell.angle_gamma   90.00
#
_symmetry.space_group_name_H-M   'P 1'
#
loop_
_entity.id
_entity.type
_entity.pdbx_description
1 polymer ?
#
loop_
_entity_poly.entity_id
_entity_poly.type
_entity_poly.pdbx_seq_one_letter_code
_entity_poly.pdbx_strand_id
1 'polypeptide(L)'
;MTRQSAYDLRRRDRDFARGWLAALVLARDIAQDKLQERAIEGVEEEVFYHGEVVATRRRFDSRLLLALLGRLDKIAEQIPAQRGAARFGELMEAIAAGEDTAPLVATPTEDELAILAAEADAWQQPAQPPEEAGDEFYAVTFPDHDGPPDYYRMTPEEAAEMTRDVPGLTATPTGTSDDAVITALVFEAEAEAQFQRDAAEEEMNL
;
A
#
# COMPACT_ATOMS: atom_id res chain seq x y z
N MET A 1 23.52 13.26 -23.75
CA MET A 1 24.25 13.64 -22.53
C MET A 1 25.07 12.45 -22.07
N THR A 2 26.34 12.62 -21.71
CA THR A 2 27.18 11.54 -21.18
C THR A 2 27.08 11.46 -19.66
N ARG A 3 27.47 10.33 -19.05
CA ARG A 3 27.54 10.20 -17.59
C ARG A 3 28.35 11.33 -16.96
N GLN A 4 29.55 11.59 -17.50
CA GLN A 4 30.43 12.65 -17.01
C GLN A 4 29.74 14.02 -17.01
N SER A 5 29.08 14.38 -18.12
CA SER A 5 28.39 15.67 -18.23
C SER A 5 27.24 15.85 -17.23
N ALA A 6 26.56 14.75 -16.84
CA ALA A 6 25.51 14.81 -15.82
C ALA A 6 26.08 15.07 -14.41
N TYR A 7 27.21 14.46 -14.07
CA TYR A 7 27.90 14.74 -12.80
C TYR A 7 28.52 16.14 -12.78
N ASP A 8 29.03 16.63 -13.92
CA ASP A 8 29.51 18.00 -14.05
C ASP A 8 28.37 19.00 -13.84
N LEU A 9 27.21 18.75 -14.45
CA LEU A 9 26.01 19.56 -14.25
C LEU A 9 25.59 19.59 -12.77
N ARG A 10 25.53 18.43 -12.12
CA ARG A 10 25.25 18.33 -10.68
C ARG A 10 26.19 19.14 -9.80
N ARG A 11 27.47 19.28 -10.17
CA ARG A 11 28.43 20.05 -9.36
C ARG A 11 28.27 21.56 -9.51
N ARG A 12 27.84 22.02 -10.69
CA ARG A 12 27.77 23.45 -11.02
C ARG A 12 26.38 24.06 -10.83
N ASP A 13 25.34 23.26 -10.88
CA ASP A 13 23.94 23.68 -10.86
C ASP A 13 23.26 23.15 -9.59
N ARG A 14 22.80 24.07 -8.75
CA ARG A 14 22.20 23.75 -7.44
C ARG A 14 20.79 23.21 -7.57
N ASP A 15 20.01 23.72 -8.50
CA ASP A 15 18.63 23.27 -8.73
C ASP A 15 18.62 21.87 -9.32
N PHE A 16 19.51 21.62 -10.30
CA PHE A 16 19.74 20.27 -10.79
C PHE A 16 20.24 19.33 -9.68
N ALA A 17 21.11 19.79 -8.78
CA ALA A 17 21.57 18.98 -7.66
C ALA A 17 20.44 18.61 -6.68
N ARG A 18 19.49 19.52 -6.43
CA ARG A 18 18.28 19.25 -5.62
C ARG A 18 17.38 18.22 -6.31
N GLY A 19 17.11 18.40 -7.60
CA GLY A 19 16.39 17.41 -8.42
C GLY A 19 17.05 16.04 -8.42
N TRP A 20 18.39 16.00 -8.48
CA TRP A 20 19.15 14.76 -8.39
C TRP A 20 18.97 14.06 -7.04
N LEU A 21 18.99 14.79 -5.92
CA LEU A 21 18.77 14.22 -4.59
C LEU A 21 17.36 13.66 -4.45
N ALA A 22 16.35 14.40 -4.90
CA ALA A 22 14.96 13.94 -4.94
C ALA A 22 14.80 12.65 -5.76
N ALA A 23 15.41 12.58 -6.95
CA ALA A 23 15.39 11.39 -7.79
C ALA A 23 16.05 10.18 -7.12
N LEU A 24 17.11 10.38 -6.30
CA LEU A 24 17.71 9.29 -5.52
C LEU A 24 16.77 8.76 -4.44
N VAL A 25 15.96 9.61 -3.81
CA VAL A 25 14.93 9.17 -2.87
C VAL A 25 13.87 8.34 -3.58
N LEU A 26 13.38 8.78 -4.75
CA LEU A 26 12.42 8.02 -5.54
C LEU A 26 12.98 6.66 -6.02
N ALA A 27 14.27 6.61 -6.36
CA ALA A 27 14.92 5.37 -6.79
C ALA A 27 15.09 4.34 -5.64
N ARG A 28 14.85 4.74 -4.39
CA ARG A 28 14.95 3.88 -3.21
C ARG A 28 14.00 2.70 -3.29
N ASP A 29 12.76 2.92 -3.70
CA ASP A 29 11.73 1.88 -3.72
C ASP A 29 12.09 0.79 -4.74
N ILE A 30 12.58 1.20 -5.92
CA ILE A 30 13.10 0.27 -6.93
C ILE A 30 14.27 -0.56 -6.37
N ALA A 31 15.16 0.07 -5.60
CA ALA A 31 16.27 -0.65 -4.97
C ALA A 31 15.78 -1.63 -3.89
N GLN A 32 14.74 -1.27 -3.14
CA GLN A 32 14.09 -2.13 -2.16
C GLN A 32 13.43 -3.34 -2.81
N ASP A 33 12.66 -3.15 -3.89
CA ASP A 33 12.01 -4.24 -4.61
C ASP A 33 13.04 -5.25 -5.15
N LYS A 34 14.11 -4.73 -5.76
CA LYS A 34 15.21 -5.57 -6.26
C LYS A 34 15.95 -6.29 -5.14
N LEU A 35 15.94 -5.74 -3.92
CA LEU A 35 16.54 -6.38 -2.76
C LEU A 35 15.64 -7.48 -2.21
N GLN A 36 14.33 -7.24 -2.13
CA GLN A 36 13.33 -8.22 -1.73
C GLN A 36 13.33 -9.42 -2.66
N GLU A 37 13.32 -9.19 -3.97
CA GLU A 37 13.42 -10.24 -4.99
C GLU A 37 14.66 -11.12 -4.75
N ARG A 38 15.85 -10.51 -4.57
CA ARG A 38 17.08 -11.25 -4.29
C ARG A 38 17.10 -11.93 -2.92
N ALA A 39 16.40 -11.40 -1.93
CA ALA A 39 16.34 -11.99 -0.60
C ALA A 39 15.44 -13.23 -0.56
N ILE A 40 14.32 -13.20 -1.29
CA ILE A 40 13.35 -14.30 -1.38
C ILE A 40 13.86 -15.36 -2.36
N GLU A 41 14.19 -14.95 -3.59
CA GLU A 41 14.54 -15.88 -4.67
C GLU A 41 16.01 -16.29 -4.62
N GLY A 42 16.91 -15.43 -4.15
CA GLY A 42 18.35 -15.64 -4.26
C GLY A 42 18.88 -15.43 -5.69
N VAL A 43 20.13 -15.77 -5.94
CA VAL A 43 20.79 -15.67 -7.26
C VAL A 43 21.38 -17.02 -7.62
N GLU A 44 21.15 -17.49 -8.84
CA GLU A 44 21.76 -18.72 -9.35
C GLU A 44 23.22 -18.48 -9.76
N GLU A 45 24.12 -19.29 -9.19
CA GLU A 45 25.52 -19.36 -9.59
C GLU A 45 25.80 -20.73 -10.18
N GLU A 46 26.37 -20.75 -11.38
CA GLU A 46 26.97 -21.95 -11.95
C GLU A 46 28.24 -22.32 -11.19
N VAL A 47 28.36 -23.61 -10.85
CA VAL A 47 29.53 -24.20 -10.22
C VAL A 47 30.35 -24.87 -11.30
N PHE A 48 31.58 -24.40 -11.48
CA PHE A 48 32.50 -24.92 -12.50
C PHE A 48 33.52 -25.88 -11.90
N TYR A 49 33.80 -26.95 -12.64
CA TYR A 49 34.93 -27.85 -12.40
C TYR A 49 35.60 -28.18 -13.72
N HIS A 50 36.91 -27.97 -13.83
CA HIS A 50 37.67 -28.16 -15.07
C HIS A 50 37.12 -27.40 -16.30
N GLY A 51 36.46 -26.26 -16.09
CA GLY A 51 35.93 -25.43 -17.18
C GLY A 51 34.53 -25.83 -17.66
N GLU A 52 33.95 -26.89 -17.09
CA GLU A 52 32.57 -27.30 -17.35
C GLU A 52 31.67 -26.95 -16.15
N VAL A 53 30.43 -26.57 -16.43
CA VAL A 53 29.40 -26.37 -15.40
C VAL A 53 28.99 -27.74 -14.87
N VAL A 54 29.27 -28.00 -13.59
CA VAL A 54 28.98 -29.29 -12.94
C VAL A 54 27.74 -29.24 -12.04
N ALA A 55 27.30 -28.05 -11.64
CA ALA A 55 26.07 -27.85 -10.86
C ALA A 55 25.61 -26.39 -10.93
N THR A 56 24.40 -26.13 -10.49
CA THR A 56 23.93 -24.78 -10.13
C THR A 56 23.66 -24.74 -8.63
N ARG A 57 23.99 -23.63 -7.99
CA ARG A 57 23.67 -23.37 -6.57
C ARG A 57 22.97 -22.04 -6.45
N ARG A 58 22.10 -21.91 -5.45
CA ARG A 58 21.46 -20.63 -5.14
C ARG A 58 22.20 -19.91 -4.01
N ARG A 59 22.56 -18.65 -4.26
CA ARG A 59 23.31 -17.78 -3.34
C ARG A 59 22.46 -16.58 -2.96
N PHE A 60 22.40 -16.28 -1.66
CA PHE A 60 21.69 -15.14 -1.10
C PHE A 60 22.68 -14.03 -0.69
N ASP A 61 23.42 -13.45 -1.64
CA ASP A 61 24.32 -12.32 -1.34
C ASP A 61 23.83 -11.02 -1.97
N SER A 62 23.28 -10.16 -1.13
CA SER A 62 22.78 -8.84 -1.49
C SER A 62 23.57 -7.72 -0.82
N ARG A 63 24.83 -7.95 -0.41
CA ARG A 63 25.60 -6.98 0.40
C ARG A 63 25.79 -5.63 -0.28
N LEU A 64 26.06 -5.61 -1.59
CA LEU A 64 26.22 -4.36 -2.34
C LEU A 64 24.89 -3.58 -2.43
N LEU A 65 23.78 -4.29 -2.59
CA LEU A 65 22.46 -3.69 -2.69
C LEU A 65 21.98 -3.18 -1.32
N LEU A 66 22.26 -3.91 -0.24
CA LEU A 66 22.07 -3.43 1.13
C LEU A 66 22.86 -2.15 1.42
N ALA A 67 24.13 -2.10 0.98
CA ALA A 67 24.96 -0.91 1.15
C ALA A 67 24.42 0.29 0.34
N LEU A 68 23.92 0.05 -0.87
CA LEU A 68 23.24 1.08 -1.66
C LEU A 68 21.97 1.55 -0.97
N LEU A 69 21.11 0.63 -0.51
CA LEU A 69 19.87 0.97 0.17
C LEU A 69 20.12 1.82 1.42
N GLY A 70 21.08 1.42 2.26
CA GLY A 70 21.46 2.22 3.43
C GLY A 70 21.97 3.62 3.08
N ARG A 71 22.64 3.79 1.94
CA ARG A 71 23.01 5.14 1.44
C ARG A 71 21.78 5.93 0.99
N LEU A 72 20.81 5.29 0.34
CA LEU A 72 19.57 5.94 -0.08
C LEU A 72 18.70 6.30 1.13
N ASP A 73 18.65 5.46 2.17
CA ASP A 73 18.02 5.78 3.46
C ASP A 73 18.61 7.05 4.07
N LYS A 74 19.95 7.17 4.10
CA LYS A 74 20.63 8.39 4.57
C LYS A 74 20.38 9.63 3.72
N ILE A 75 20.00 9.47 2.47
CA ILE A 75 19.58 10.60 1.62
C ILE A 75 18.12 10.93 1.92
N ALA A 76 17.25 9.94 2.07
CA ALA A 76 15.84 10.12 2.40
C ALA A 76 15.61 10.79 3.77
N GLU A 77 16.53 10.59 4.73
CA GLU A 77 16.53 11.32 6.01
C GLU A 77 16.74 12.84 5.86
N GLN A 78 17.21 13.33 4.71
CA GLN A 78 17.47 14.75 4.49
C GLN A 78 16.20 15.46 4.02
N ILE A 79 15.75 16.45 4.80
CA ILE A 79 14.54 17.24 4.52
C ILE A 79 14.49 17.76 3.06
N PRO A 80 15.56 18.35 2.49
CA PRO A 80 15.50 18.83 1.11
C PRO A 80 15.29 17.72 0.07
N ALA A 81 15.83 16.54 0.32
CA ALA A 81 15.69 15.39 -0.58
C ALA A 81 14.28 14.80 -0.48
N GLN A 82 13.75 14.65 0.74
CA GLN A 82 12.39 14.17 0.99
C GLN A 82 11.34 15.09 0.37
N ARG A 83 11.42 16.40 0.62
CA ARG A 83 10.47 17.37 0.07
C ARG A 83 10.58 17.49 -1.45
N GLY A 84 11.80 17.49 -1.96
CA GLY A 84 12.03 17.46 -3.40
C GLY A 84 11.42 16.22 -4.06
N ALA A 85 11.44 15.06 -3.39
CA ALA A 85 10.82 13.83 -3.90
C ALA A 85 9.29 13.90 -3.84
N ALA A 86 8.72 14.40 -2.73
CA ALA A 86 7.27 14.58 -2.59
C ALA A 86 6.68 15.54 -3.63
N ARG A 87 7.46 16.55 -4.03
CA ARG A 87 7.07 17.60 -4.99
C ARG A 87 7.85 17.48 -6.30
N PHE A 88 8.23 16.26 -6.69
CA PHE A 88 9.17 16.06 -7.79
C PHE A 88 8.69 16.64 -9.12
N GLY A 89 7.39 16.59 -9.41
CA GLY A 89 6.80 17.22 -10.60
C GLY A 89 7.05 18.72 -10.64
N GLU A 90 6.62 19.44 -9.59
CA GLU A 90 6.84 20.90 -9.45
C GLU A 90 8.33 21.26 -9.49
N LEU A 91 9.17 20.43 -8.87
CA LEU A 91 10.62 20.61 -8.86
C LEU A 91 11.19 20.55 -10.28
N MET A 92 10.75 19.59 -11.09
CA MET A 92 11.19 19.45 -12.48
C MET A 92 10.68 20.59 -13.37
N GLU A 93 9.46 21.05 -13.13
CA GLU A 93 8.88 22.21 -13.84
C GLU A 93 9.67 23.49 -13.54
N ALA A 94 9.97 23.76 -12.27
CA ALA A 94 10.78 24.90 -11.86
C ALA A 94 12.20 24.84 -12.45
N ILE A 95 12.85 23.66 -12.45
CA ILE A 95 14.16 23.47 -13.11
C ILE A 95 14.06 23.75 -14.61
N ALA A 96 13.02 23.27 -15.28
CA ALA A 96 12.82 23.48 -16.71
C ALA A 96 12.57 24.96 -17.05
N ALA A 97 11.89 25.69 -16.15
CA ALA A 97 11.66 27.12 -16.26
C ALA A 97 12.89 27.97 -15.86
N GLY A 98 13.91 27.37 -15.24
CA GLY A 98 15.09 28.07 -14.73
C GLY A 98 14.81 28.87 -13.46
N GLU A 99 13.81 28.46 -12.68
CA GLU A 99 13.39 29.09 -11.43
C GLU A 99 14.16 28.51 -10.23
N ASP A 100 14.28 29.29 -9.15
CA ASP A 100 14.92 28.81 -7.92
C ASP A 100 14.02 27.78 -7.22
N THR A 101 14.57 26.58 -7.05
CA THR A 101 13.86 25.48 -6.39
C THR A 101 14.01 25.47 -4.87
N ALA A 102 14.80 26.38 -4.30
CA ALA A 102 15.01 26.45 -2.86
C ALA A 102 13.71 26.44 -2.02
N PRO A 103 12.63 27.16 -2.41
CA PRO A 103 11.38 27.15 -1.66
C PRO A 103 10.71 25.77 -1.60
N LEU A 104 10.81 24.99 -2.68
CA LEU A 104 10.19 23.66 -2.77
C LEU A 104 10.83 22.65 -1.80
N VAL A 105 12.12 22.84 -1.51
CA VAL A 105 12.93 21.94 -0.68
C VAL A 105 13.27 22.53 0.70
N ALA A 106 12.71 23.69 1.03
CA ALA A 106 12.94 24.35 2.32
C ALA A 106 12.34 23.53 3.48
N THR A 107 12.89 23.68 4.67
CA THR A 107 12.33 23.05 5.88
C THR A 107 10.86 23.46 6.06
N PRO A 108 9.96 22.50 6.37
CA PRO A 108 8.55 22.82 6.58
C PRO A 108 8.37 23.86 7.68
N THR A 109 7.38 24.73 7.53
CA THR A 109 6.96 25.64 8.59
C THR A 109 6.15 24.90 9.65
N GLU A 110 6.00 25.48 10.85
CA GLU A 110 5.13 24.92 11.90
C GLU A 110 3.69 24.75 11.41
N ASP A 111 3.18 25.70 10.62
CA ASP A 111 1.84 25.62 10.02
C ASP A 111 1.73 24.44 9.03
N GLU A 112 2.72 24.25 8.15
CA GLU A 112 2.76 23.10 7.24
C GLU A 112 2.81 21.78 8.02
N LEU A 113 3.60 21.71 9.10
CA LEU A 113 3.66 20.53 9.95
C LEU A 113 2.34 20.27 10.66
N ALA A 114 1.64 21.30 11.12
CA ALA A 114 0.34 21.18 11.75
C ALA A 114 -0.72 20.64 10.77
N ILE A 115 -0.69 21.10 9.50
CA ILE A 115 -1.56 20.58 8.44
C ILE A 115 -1.27 19.10 8.18
N LEU A 116 0.00 18.74 7.97
CA LEU A 116 0.41 17.35 7.72
C LEU A 116 0.06 16.42 8.89
N ALA A 117 0.20 16.91 10.12
CA ALA A 117 -0.19 16.16 11.31
C ALA A 117 -1.71 15.94 11.37
N ALA A 118 -2.51 16.98 11.08
CA ALA A 118 -3.97 16.87 11.03
C ALA A 118 -4.44 15.93 9.91
N GLU A 119 -3.79 15.97 8.74
CA GLU A 119 -4.05 15.03 7.64
C GLU A 119 -3.73 13.60 8.05
N ALA A 120 -2.57 13.36 8.67
CA ALA A 120 -2.20 12.03 9.17
C ALA A 120 -3.19 11.50 10.21
N ASP A 121 -3.60 12.34 11.15
CA ASP A 121 -4.60 11.98 12.17
C ASP A 121 -5.96 11.63 11.54
N ALA A 122 -6.36 12.30 10.45
CA ALA A 122 -7.60 11.99 9.73
C ALA A 122 -7.58 10.59 9.10
N TRP A 123 -6.43 10.12 8.58
CA TRP A 123 -6.27 8.74 8.08
C TRP A 123 -6.30 7.69 9.21
N GLN A 124 -5.95 8.10 10.42
CA GLN A 124 -5.96 7.24 11.60
C GLN A 124 -7.36 7.10 12.22
N GLN A 125 -8.27 8.03 11.93
CA GLN A 125 -9.61 8.00 12.49
C GLN A 125 -10.47 6.94 11.78
N PRO A 126 -11.18 6.09 12.54
CA PRO A 126 -12.14 5.18 11.95
C PRO A 126 -13.16 6.02 11.16
N ALA A 127 -13.48 5.56 9.94
CA ALA A 127 -14.51 6.19 9.13
C ALA A 127 -15.75 6.40 10.00
N GLN A 128 -16.17 7.64 10.20
CA GLN A 128 -17.39 7.89 10.94
C GLN A 128 -18.52 7.20 10.18
N PRO A 129 -19.36 6.40 10.86
CA PRO A 129 -20.53 5.86 10.21
C PRO A 129 -21.35 7.04 9.65
N PRO A 130 -21.97 6.89 8.47
CA PRO A 130 -22.82 7.94 7.94
C PRO A 130 -23.82 8.37 9.02
N GLU A 131 -24.06 9.68 9.17
CA GLU A 131 -24.92 10.22 10.23
C GLU A 131 -26.35 9.64 10.18
N GLU A 132 -26.76 9.08 9.03
CA GLU A 132 -28.06 8.43 8.79
C GLU A 132 -28.03 6.90 8.93
N ALA A 133 -26.89 6.27 9.26
CA ALA A 133 -26.82 4.81 9.45
C ALA A 133 -27.70 4.40 10.64
N GLY A 134 -28.61 3.45 10.43
CA GLY A 134 -29.52 2.98 11.48
C GLY A 134 -28.81 2.43 12.71
N ASP A 135 -29.49 2.43 13.86
CA ASP A 135 -28.84 2.05 15.12
C ASP A 135 -28.35 0.59 15.14
N GLU A 136 -28.90 -0.29 14.31
CA GLU A 136 -28.73 -1.76 14.36
C GLU A 136 -28.18 -2.33 13.03
N PHE A 137 -27.48 -3.46 13.11
CA PHE A 137 -27.03 -4.20 11.94
C PHE A 137 -28.13 -5.11 11.37
N TYR A 138 -28.12 -5.26 10.05
CA TYR A 138 -28.95 -6.21 9.31
C TYR A 138 -28.05 -7.24 8.61
N ALA A 139 -28.37 -8.51 8.78
CA ALA A 139 -27.81 -9.62 8.01
C ALA A 139 -28.50 -9.66 6.64
N VAL A 140 -27.74 -9.39 5.59
CA VAL A 140 -28.22 -9.27 4.21
C VAL A 140 -27.69 -10.46 3.39
N THR A 141 -28.61 -11.23 2.80
CA THR A 141 -28.27 -12.31 1.87
C THR A 141 -28.74 -11.95 0.47
N PHE A 142 -27.81 -11.92 -0.47
CA PHE A 142 -28.11 -11.68 -1.89
C PHE A 142 -28.47 -13.01 -2.59
N PRO A 143 -29.35 -12.99 -3.62
CA PRO A 143 -29.87 -14.20 -4.26
C PRO A 143 -28.82 -15.08 -4.95
N ASP A 144 -27.70 -14.50 -5.38
CA ASP A 144 -26.59 -15.21 -6.05
C ASP A 144 -25.35 -15.37 -5.13
N HIS A 145 -25.48 -15.07 -3.83
CA HIS A 145 -24.37 -15.17 -2.87
C HIS A 145 -24.40 -16.52 -2.13
N ASP A 146 -23.46 -17.40 -2.46
CA ASP A 146 -23.31 -18.73 -1.85
C ASP A 146 -22.34 -18.70 -0.65
N GLY A 147 -22.56 -17.72 0.23
CA GLY A 147 -21.70 -17.40 1.36
C GLY A 147 -22.50 -16.88 2.56
N PRO A 148 -21.80 -16.58 3.68
CA PRO A 148 -22.45 -16.01 4.85
C PRO A 148 -23.10 -14.65 4.52
N PRO A 149 -24.10 -14.21 5.29
CA PRO A 149 -24.73 -12.92 5.06
C PRO A 149 -23.74 -11.77 5.28
N ASP A 150 -23.88 -10.73 4.47
CA ASP A 150 -23.18 -9.46 4.69
C ASP A 150 -23.90 -8.68 5.79
N TYR A 151 -23.15 -8.02 6.68
CA TYR A 151 -23.73 -7.24 7.78
C TYR A 151 -23.60 -5.75 7.50
N TYR A 152 -24.74 -5.07 7.37
CA TYR A 152 -24.78 -3.63 7.11
C TYR A 152 -25.52 -2.92 8.23
N ARG A 153 -25.02 -1.75 8.61
CA ARG A 153 -25.72 -0.83 9.49
C ARG A 153 -26.66 0.02 8.65
N MET A 154 -27.96 -0.15 8.82
CA MET A 154 -28.97 0.53 8.02
C MET A 154 -30.24 0.78 8.83
N THR A 155 -31.00 1.78 8.42
CA THR A 155 -32.33 2.02 8.98
C THR A 155 -33.31 0.94 8.54
N PRO A 156 -34.41 0.72 9.28
CA PRO A 156 -35.47 -0.19 8.83
C PRO A 156 -36.06 0.18 7.47
N GLU A 157 -36.06 1.48 7.12
CA GLU A 157 -36.55 1.98 5.84
C GLU A 157 -35.63 1.59 4.68
N GLU A 158 -34.32 1.75 4.86
CA GLU A 158 -33.30 1.31 3.89
C GLU A 158 -33.29 -0.21 3.71
N ALA A 159 -33.46 -0.99 4.78
CA ALA A 159 -33.58 -2.45 4.68
C ALA A 159 -34.79 -2.87 3.84
N ALA A 160 -35.92 -2.18 4.03
CA ALA A 160 -37.13 -2.41 3.27
C ALA A 160 -37.00 -1.93 1.81
N GLU A 161 -36.23 -0.88 1.55
CA GLU A 161 -35.89 -0.41 0.20
C GLU A 161 -34.99 -1.40 -0.53
N MET A 162 -33.90 -1.83 0.08
CA MET A 162 -32.98 -2.82 -0.50
C MET A 162 -33.69 -4.14 -0.83
N THR A 163 -34.55 -4.63 0.06
CA THR A 163 -35.35 -5.85 -0.17
C THR A 163 -36.36 -5.67 -1.30
N ARG A 164 -36.87 -4.45 -1.52
CA ARG A 164 -37.82 -4.14 -2.60
C ARG A 164 -37.11 -4.06 -3.95
N ASP A 165 -35.93 -3.47 -3.98
CA ASP A 165 -35.21 -3.14 -5.21
C ASP A 165 -34.40 -4.32 -5.75
N VAL A 166 -34.01 -5.26 -4.89
CA VAL A 166 -33.25 -6.46 -5.27
C VAL A 166 -34.12 -7.71 -5.08
N PRO A 167 -34.73 -8.26 -6.14
CA PRO A 167 -35.56 -9.45 -6.05
C PRO A 167 -34.77 -10.65 -5.50
N GLY A 168 -35.28 -11.27 -4.42
CA GLY A 168 -34.66 -12.43 -3.79
C GLY A 168 -33.63 -12.09 -2.70
N LEU A 169 -33.36 -10.81 -2.45
CA LEU A 169 -32.57 -10.36 -1.30
C LEU A 169 -33.38 -10.52 -0.01
N THR A 170 -32.72 -10.96 1.05
CA THR A 170 -33.28 -10.93 2.42
C THR A 170 -32.42 -10.05 3.30
N ALA A 171 -33.06 -9.17 4.07
CA ALA A 171 -32.41 -8.34 5.09
C ALA A 171 -33.07 -8.61 6.45
N THR A 172 -32.31 -9.16 7.40
CA THR A 172 -32.81 -9.57 8.72
C THR A 172 -32.13 -8.77 9.83
N PRO A 173 -32.87 -8.09 10.72
CA PRO A 173 -32.27 -7.36 11.85
C PRO A 173 -31.54 -8.33 12.79
N THR A 174 -30.34 -7.95 13.24
CA THR A 174 -29.46 -8.82 14.06
C THR A 174 -29.68 -8.70 15.57
N GLY A 175 -30.42 -7.70 16.01
CA GLY A 175 -30.64 -7.33 17.40
C GLY A 175 -29.47 -6.58 18.05
N THR A 176 -28.41 -6.27 17.32
CA THR A 176 -27.20 -5.66 17.88
C THR A 176 -26.68 -4.49 17.06
N SER A 177 -26.08 -3.55 17.79
CA SER A 177 -25.38 -2.36 17.29
C SER A 177 -23.86 -2.46 17.52
N ASP A 178 -23.40 -3.58 18.10
CA ASP A 178 -22.04 -3.78 18.55
C ASP A 178 -21.20 -4.47 17.46
N ASP A 179 -20.24 -3.73 16.92
CA ASP A 179 -19.32 -4.17 15.88
C ASP A 179 -18.53 -5.43 16.29
N ALA A 180 -18.23 -5.61 17.58
CA ALA A 180 -17.51 -6.80 18.05
C ALA A 180 -18.38 -8.06 17.97
N VAL A 181 -19.69 -7.91 18.22
CA VAL A 181 -20.66 -9.01 18.08
C VAL A 181 -20.81 -9.38 16.61
N ILE A 182 -20.91 -8.39 15.71
CA ILE A 182 -20.98 -8.65 14.26
C ILE A 182 -19.72 -9.32 13.75
N THR A 183 -18.55 -8.84 14.17
CA THR A 183 -17.27 -9.46 13.79
C THR A 183 -17.24 -10.94 14.19
N ALA A 184 -17.70 -11.28 15.39
CA ALA A 184 -17.80 -12.67 15.83
C ALA A 184 -18.79 -13.49 14.98
N LEU A 185 -19.96 -12.92 14.66
CA LEU A 185 -20.97 -13.58 13.81
C LEU A 185 -20.46 -13.85 12.39
N VAL A 186 -19.70 -12.91 11.80
CA VAL A 186 -19.05 -13.09 10.49
C VAL A 186 -18.10 -14.29 10.55
N PHE A 187 -17.23 -14.35 11.56
CA PHE A 187 -16.28 -15.45 11.72
C PHE A 187 -16.97 -16.80 11.94
N GLU A 188 -18.03 -16.84 12.74
CA GLU A 188 -18.81 -18.06 12.98
C GLU A 188 -19.50 -18.54 11.69
N ALA A 189 -20.11 -17.63 10.93
CA ALA A 189 -20.81 -17.95 9.69
C ALA A 189 -19.85 -18.37 8.56
N GLU A 190 -18.67 -17.74 8.45
CA GLU A 190 -17.61 -18.16 7.52
C GLU A 190 -17.08 -19.56 7.84
N ALA A 191 -16.86 -19.86 9.13
CA ALA A 191 -16.40 -21.17 9.57
C ALA A 191 -17.43 -22.27 9.28
N GLU A 192 -18.72 -21.99 9.50
CA GLU A 192 -19.82 -22.91 9.17
C GLU A 192 -19.94 -23.13 7.65
N ALA A 193 -19.85 -22.07 6.84
CA ALA A 193 -19.89 -22.17 5.38
C ALA A 193 -18.70 -22.99 4.84
N GLN A 194 -17.49 -22.80 5.38
CA GLN A 194 -16.33 -23.59 5.01
C GLN A 194 -16.51 -25.07 5.35
N PHE A 195 -17.04 -25.38 6.54
CA PHE A 195 -17.34 -26.74 6.95
C PHE A 195 -18.35 -27.43 6.01
N GLN A 196 -19.40 -26.73 5.58
CA GLN A 196 -20.38 -27.27 4.63
C GLN A 196 -19.79 -27.52 3.24
N ARG A 197 -18.89 -26.64 2.76
CA ARG A 197 -18.18 -26.85 1.49
C ARG A 197 -17.27 -28.07 1.56
N ASP A 198 -16.49 -28.20 2.63
CA ASP A 198 -15.59 -29.35 2.84
C ASP A 198 -16.39 -30.67 2.90
N ALA A 199 -17.53 -30.68 3.59
CA ALA A 199 -18.43 -31.85 3.65
C ALA A 199 -19.04 -32.22 2.29
N ALA A 200 -19.45 -31.23 1.49
CA ALA A 200 -19.97 -31.44 0.14
C ALA A 200 -18.90 -31.97 -0.83
N GLU A 201 -17.64 -31.52 -0.69
CA GLU A 201 -16.50 -32.03 -1.46
C GLU A 201 -16.13 -33.47 -1.07
N GLU A 202 -16.27 -33.85 0.21
CA GLU A 202 -16.07 -35.24 0.65
C GLU A 202 -17.17 -36.19 0.13
N GLU A 203 -18.44 -35.77 0.11
CA GLU A 203 -19.54 -36.56 -0.46
C GLU A 203 -19.46 -36.71 -1.98
N MET A 204 -18.93 -35.72 -2.71
CA MET A 204 -18.76 -35.78 -4.16
C MET A 204 -17.59 -36.67 -4.61
N ASN A 205 -16.65 -36.97 -3.71
CA ASN A 205 -15.46 -37.79 -3.98
C ASN A 205 -15.61 -39.28 -3.57
N LEU A 206 -16.81 -39.72 -3.16
CA LEU A 206 -17.20 -41.11 -2.82
C LEU A 206 -18.04 -41.76 -3.93
#